data_AF-A0A934A314-F1
#
_entry.id   AF-A0A934A314-F1
#
_cell.length_a   1.000
_cell.length_b   1.000
_cell.length_c   1.000
_cell.angle_alpha   90.00
_cell.angle_beta   90.00
_cell.angle_gamma   90.00
#
_symmetry.space_group_name_H-M   'P 1'
#
loop_
_entity.id
_entity.type
_entity.pdbx_description
1 polymer ?
#
loop_
_entity_poly.entity_id
_entity_poly.type
_entity_poly.pdbx_seq_one_letter_code
_entity_poly.pdbx_strand_id
1 'polypeptide(L)'
;MNFVATFPEAIPAGESIVLPISMAQPLERGERLGAIIQAFKEKSYQDRVTILVCDYLNRHNCSSDSEAIELGDQFIKDHATVLQGFRMMRWKELIDSQPSFPSRLKEVIARSAEGTQFHNKLIKTWEKCLSASQALASSLQYQIEEYAAILCMDEFDHLFYPKRITNGMAYLYNFVDGKKPKYHYIRVSEVKDTQWATGTSAQGQPQDANKKDRRHIHVAFRGLIEHAEILLSSGELSHKAKGVFAEELENVLMSHGLLGQKANRTEEPWQEEAPPPGQSAAPREEIR
;
A
#
# COMPACT_ATOMS: atom_id res chain seq x y z
N MET A 1 -0.52 -18.18 -22.29
CA MET A 1 -0.19 -17.17 -21.25
C MET A 1 -0.67 -17.75 -19.93
N ASN A 2 0.23 -18.09 -19.01
CA ASN A 2 -0.14 -18.86 -17.80
C ASN A 2 -0.66 -17.99 -16.65
N PHE A 3 -0.67 -16.66 -16.82
CA PHE A 3 -1.12 -15.73 -15.80
C PHE A 3 -2.16 -14.76 -16.37
N VAL A 4 -3.09 -14.33 -15.50
CA VAL A 4 -4.09 -13.30 -15.78
C VAL A 4 -4.01 -12.25 -14.69
N ALA A 5 -4.03 -10.97 -15.08
CA ALA A 5 -4.14 -9.84 -14.19
C ALA A 5 -5.57 -9.27 -14.21
N THR A 6 -6.11 -8.96 -13.04
CA THR A 6 -7.45 -8.38 -12.89
C THR A 6 -7.37 -7.06 -12.15
N PHE A 7 -8.06 -6.03 -12.69
CA PHE A 7 -8.16 -4.71 -12.09
C PHE A 7 -9.48 -4.55 -11.34
N PRO A 8 -9.50 -3.84 -10.20
CA PRO A 8 -10.68 -3.73 -9.35
C PRO A 8 -11.79 -2.88 -9.96
N GLU A 9 -11.44 -1.83 -10.70
CA GLU A 9 -12.38 -0.84 -11.24
C GLU A 9 -11.95 -0.39 -12.65
N ALA A 10 -12.91 0.14 -13.42
CA ALA A 10 -12.61 0.84 -14.66
C ALA A 10 -12.14 2.27 -14.34
N ILE A 11 -11.05 2.70 -14.96
CA ILE A 11 -10.49 4.03 -14.82
C ILE A 11 -11.19 5.00 -15.78
N PRO A 12 -11.77 6.13 -15.29
CA PRO A 12 -12.37 7.17 -16.13
C PRO A 12 -11.46 7.63 -17.26
N ALA A 13 -12.02 8.06 -18.39
CA ALA A 13 -11.25 8.58 -19.52
C ALA A 13 -10.50 9.86 -19.12
N GLY A 14 -9.27 10.04 -19.59
CA GLY A 14 -8.44 11.21 -19.32
C GLY A 14 -7.62 11.17 -18.04
N GLU A 15 -7.92 10.26 -17.10
CA GLU A 15 -7.13 10.10 -15.86
C GLU A 15 -5.81 9.36 -16.14
N SER A 16 -4.74 9.80 -15.49
CA SER A 16 -3.37 9.31 -15.67
C SER A 16 -3.03 8.18 -14.68
N ILE A 17 -2.20 7.23 -15.13
CA ILE A 17 -1.84 6.04 -14.37
C ILE A 17 -0.32 5.93 -14.25
N VAL A 18 0.17 5.62 -13.05
CA VAL A 18 1.53 5.15 -12.82
C VAL A 18 1.50 3.67 -12.44
N LEU A 19 2.40 2.89 -13.05
CA LEU A 19 2.73 1.52 -12.65
C LEU A 19 4.19 1.51 -12.16
N PRO A 20 4.43 1.66 -10.85
CA PRO A 20 5.74 1.48 -10.28
C PRO A 20 6.20 0.03 -10.44
N ILE A 21 7.42 -0.17 -10.90
CA ILE A 21 8.08 -1.47 -11.01
C ILE A 21 9.22 -1.52 -10.00
N SER A 22 9.05 -2.34 -8.97
CA SER A 22 10.08 -2.60 -7.97
C SER A 22 11.13 -3.56 -8.53
N MET A 23 12.41 -3.25 -8.26
CA MET A 23 13.51 -4.14 -8.63
C MET A 23 13.53 -5.44 -7.81
N ALA A 24 12.86 -5.45 -6.66
CA ALA A 24 12.81 -6.59 -5.74
C ALA A 24 11.56 -7.47 -5.88
N GLN A 25 10.60 -7.13 -6.76
CA GLN A 25 9.30 -7.79 -6.82
C GLN A 25 9.21 -8.88 -7.91
N PRO A 26 9.04 -10.17 -7.53
CA PRO A 26 8.93 -11.26 -8.51
C PRO A 26 7.65 -11.23 -9.36
N LEU A 27 6.58 -10.60 -8.87
CA LEU A 27 5.32 -10.45 -9.62
C LEU A 27 5.44 -9.51 -10.83
N GLU A 28 6.49 -8.70 -10.87
CA GLU A 28 6.74 -7.71 -11.91
C GLU A 28 7.81 -8.19 -12.89
N ARG A 29 7.91 -9.50 -13.09
CA ARG A 29 8.86 -10.16 -14.00
C ARG A 29 8.17 -11.19 -14.88
N GLY A 30 8.77 -11.43 -16.06
CA GLY A 30 8.39 -12.52 -16.96
C GLY A 30 6.90 -12.54 -17.33
N GLU A 31 6.30 -13.72 -17.33
CA GLU A 31 4.90 -13.90 -17.73
C GLU A 31 3.90 -13.15 -16.83
N ARG A 32 4.24 -12.91 -15.56
CA ARG A 32 3.38 -12.18 -14.63
C ARG A 32 3.30 -10.70 -14.99
N LEU A 33 4.43 -10.07 -15.28
CA LEU A 33 4.44 -8.71 -15.84
C LEU A 33 3.71 -8.68 -17.19
N GLY A 34 3.94 -9.68 -18.04
CA GLY A 34 3.23 -9.83 -19.31
C GLY A 34 1.71 -9.78 -19.14
N ALA A 35 1.17 -10.49 -18.15
CA ALA A 35 -0.25 -10.49 -17.84
C ALA A 35 -0.76 -9.12 -17.37
N ILE A 36 0.01 -8.42 -16.53
CA ILE A 36 -0.34 -7.05 -16.08
C ILE A 36 -0.41 -6.09 -17.27
N ILE A 37 0.62 -6.11 -18.11
CA ILE A 37 0.73 -5.21 -19.26
C ILE A 37 -0.34 -5.52 -20.30
N GLN A 38 -0.65 -6.80 -20.53
CA GLN A 38 -1.73 -7.21 -21.40
C GLN A 38 -3.09 -6.72 -20.90
N ALA A 39 -3.36 -6.78 -19.59
CA ALA A 39 -4.60 -6.25 -19.01
C ALA A 39 -4.73 -4.72 -19.22
N PHE A 40 -3.63 -3.97 -19.19
CA PHE A 40 -3.64 -2.54 -19.55
C PHE A 40 -3.96 -2.32 -21.04
N LYS A 41 -3.41 -3.15 -21.94
CA LYS A 41 -3.67 -3.08 -23.39
C LYS A 41 -5.13 -3.41 -23.72
N GLU A 42 -5.69 -4.45 -23.10
CA GLU A 42 -7.09 -4.88 -23.30
C GLU A 42 -8.11 -3.82 -22.86
N LYS A 43 -7.74 -2.98 -21.90
CA LYS A 43 -8.55 -1.83 -21.48
C LYS A 43 -8.25 -0.53 -22.23
N SER A 44 -7.35 -0.58 -23.21
CA SER A 44 -6.90 0.58 -23.98
C SER A 44 -6.34 1.70 -23.09
N TYR A 45 -5.53 1.34 -22.08
CA TYR A 45 -4.91 2.30 -21.15
C TYR A 45 -3.46 2.67 -21.52
N GLN A 46 -2.93 2.13 -22.62
CA GLN A 46 -1.50 2.21 -22.96
C GLN A 46 -0.95 3.64 -23.05
N ASP A 47 -1.75 4.58 -23.57
CA ASP A 47 -1.41 6.00 -23.76
C ASP A 47 -1.43 6.82 -22.46
N ARG A 48 -2.03 6.28 -21.39
CA ARG A 48 -2.22 6.96 -20.09
C ARG A 48 -1.36 6.38 -18.97
N VAL A 49 -0.70 5.24 -19.23
CA VAL A 49 0.12 4.54 -18.25
C VAL A 49 1.58 4.95 -18.43
N THR A 50 2.18 5.41 -17.33
CA THR A 50 3.63 5.57 -17.19
C THR A 50 4.19 4.41 -16.37
N ILE A 51 5.12 3.67 -16.95
CA ILE A 51 5.90 2.64 -16.25
C ILE A 51 7.03 3.35 -15.50
N LEU A 52 6.98 3.33 -14.17
CA LEU A 52 7.99 3.94 -13.32
C LEU A 52 8.96 2.87 -12.83
N VAL A 53 10.16 2.84 -13.41
CA VAL A 53 11.19 1.87 -13.03
C VAL A 53 11.85 2.32 -11.74
N CYS A 54 11.60 1.60 -10.64
CA CYS A 54 12.06 1.94 -9.28
C CYS A 54 13.47 1.41 -8.99
N ASP A 55 14.39 1.62 -9.93
CA ASP A 55 15.77 1.15 -9.88
C ASP A 55 16.59 1.93 -8.86
N TYR A 56 16.68 3.25 -8.99
CA TYR A 56 17.44 4.10 -8.10
C TYR A 56 16.94 4.02 -6.65
N LEU A 57 15.63 3.83 -6.42
CA LEU A 57 15.08 3.56 -5.09
C LEU A 57 15.70 2.29 -4.47
N ASN A 58 15.96 1.27 -5.30
CA ASN A 58 16.53 0.00 -4.85
C ASN A 58 18.00 0.10 -4.45
N ARG A 59 18.66 1.27 -4.58
CA ARG A 59 20.03 1.47 -4.08
C ARG A 59 20.17 1.21 -2.58
N HIS A 60 19.10 1.40 -1.81
CA HIS A 60 19.05 1.05 -0.39
C HIS A 60 19.24 -0.45 -0.12
N ASN A 61 19.05 -1.29 -1.14
CA ASN A 61 19.20 -2.75 -1.10
C ASN A 61 20.42 -3.27 -1.86
N CYS A 62 21.14 -2.38 -2.52
CA CYS A 62 22.32 -2.69 -3.31
C CYS A 62 23.57 -2.21 -2.57
N SER A 63 24.74 -2.64 -3.06
CA SER A 63 26.03 -2.18 -2.55
C SER A 63 26.40 -0.80 -3.06
N SER A 64 25.77 -0.34 -4.16
CA SER A 64 26.01 0.97 -4.77
C SER A 64 24.83 1.46 -5.62
N ASP A 65 24.80 2.77 -5.89
CA ASP A 65 23.88 3.39 -6.84
C ASP A 65 24.04 2.82 -8.27
N SER A 66 25.28 2.54 -8.69
CA SER A 66 25.56 1.99 -10.02
C SER A 66 24.95 0.60 -10.20
N GLU A 67 25.08 -0.27 -9.20
CA GLU A 67 24.46 -1.61 -9.21
C GLU A 67 22.92 -1.50 -9.33
N ALA A 68 22.31 -0.55 -8.63
CA ALA A 68 20.88 -0.33 -8.69
C ALA A 68 20.42 0.11 -10.09
N ILE A 69 21.17 0.99 -10.75
CA ILE A 69 20.90 1.45 -12.13
C ILE A 69 21.08 0.29 -13.13
N GLU A 70 22.13 -0.51 -12.99
CA GLU A 70 22.38 -1.68 -13.84
C GLU A 70 21.24 -2.70 -13.76
N LEU A 71 20.66 -2.93 -12.57
CA LEU A 71 19.47 -3.77 -12.42
C LEU A 71 18.26 -3.22 -13.19
N GLY A 72 18.08 -1.90 -13.18
CA GLY A 72 17.03 -1.22 -13.96
C GLY A 72 17.24 -1.37 -15.46
N ASP A 73 18.48 -1.21 -15.93
CA ASP A 73 18.85 -1.36 -17.34
C ASP A 73 18.63 -2.78 -17.83
N GLN A 74 19.05 -3.76 -17.02
CA GLN A 74 18.84 -5.18 -17.30
C GLN A 74 17.34 -5.50 -17.32
N PHE A 75 16.56 -4.97 -16.37
CA PHE A 75 15.10 -5.13 -16.36
C PHE A 75 14.44 -4.62 -17.65
N ILE A 76 14.77 -3.41 -18.09
CA ILE A 76 14.20 -2.84 -19.32
C ILE A 76 14.59 -3.65 -20.54
N LYS A 77 15.85 -4.08 -20.63
CA LYS A 77 16.33 -4.93 -21.71
C LYS A 77 15.55 -6.24 -21.79
N ASP A 78 15.37 -6.92 -20.65
CA ASP A 78 14.70 -8.22 -20.58
C ASP A 78 13.19 -8.14 -20.89
N HIS A 79 12.58 -6.97 -20.69
CA HIS A 79 11.14 -6.78 -20.86
C HIS A 79 10.77 -5.81 -21.99
N ALA A 80 11.72 -5.42 -22.84
CA ALA A 80 11.53 -4.41 -23.88
C ALA A 80 10.32 -4.68 -24.79
N THR A 81 10.12 -5.94 -25.19
CA THR A 81 8.98 -6.34 -26.03
C THR A 81 7.63 -6.18 -25.32
N VAL A 82 7.57 -6.50 -24.02
CA VAL A 82 6.33 -6.40 -23.24
C VAL A 82 5.98 -4.93 -23.02
N LEU A 83 6.97 -4.11 -22.67
CA LEU A 83 6.83 -2.70 -22.35
C LEU A 83 6.66 -1.79 -23.58
N GLN A 84 6.73 -2.35 -24.79
CA GLN A 84 6.63 -1.58 -26.03
C GLN A 84 5.36 -0.72 -26.08
N GLY A 85 5.54 0.57 -26.38
CA GLY A 85 4.49 1.56 -26.55
C GLY A 85 3.95 2.18 -25.26
N PHE A 86 4.50 1.81 -24.10
CA PHE A 86 4.24 2.55 -22.86
C PHE A 86 5.26 3.67 -22.68
N ARG A 87 4.83 4.77 -22.05
CA ARG A 87 5.76 5.77 -21.53
C ARG A 87 6.55 5.14 -20.38
N MET A 88 7.86 5.35 -20.36
CA MET A 88 8.74 4.91 -19.27
C MET A 88 9.37 6.12 -18.60
N MET A 89 9.56 6.03 -17.30
CA MET A 89 10.25 7.02 -16.47
C MET A 89 11.12 6.27 -15.46
N ARG A 90 12.31 6.79 -15.16
CA ARG A 90 13.18 6.22 -14.11
C ARG A 90 12.90 6.88 -12.77
N TRP A 91 13.15 6.19 -11.67
CA TRP A 91 12.93 6.74 -10.33
C TRP A 91 13.72 8.02 -10.08
N LYS A 92 15.00 8.03 -10.50
CA LYS A 92 15.85 9.21 -10.35
C LYS A 92 15.30 10.42 -11.14
N GLU A 93 14.80 10.19 -12.35
CA GLU A 93 14.16 11.23 -13.15
C GLU A 93 12.93 11.81 -12.44
N LEU A 94 12.08 10.96 -11.87
CA LEU A 94 10.92 11.40 -11.09
C LEU A 94 11.35 12.33 -9.95
N ILE A 95 12.23 11.88 -9.05
CA ILE A 95 12.58 12.67 -7.85
C ILE A 95 13.35 13.94 -8.20
N ASP A 96 14.22 13.91 -9.22
CA ASP A 96 14.99 15.08 -9.65
C ASP A 96 14.09 16.12 -10.34
N SER A 97 13.01 15.68 -10.99
CA SER A 97 12.04 16.56 -11.65
C SER A 97 11.07 17.26 -10.70
N GLN A 98 11.04 16.86 -9.42
CA GLN A 98 10.06 17.30 -8.44
C GLN A 98 10.67 18.28 -7.42
N PRO A 99 10.47 19.61 -7.56
CA PRO A 99 11.06 20.59 -6.64
C PRO A 99 10.58 20.44 -5.19
N SER A 100 9.41 19.83 -5.00
CA SER A 100 8.82 19.55 -3.69
C SER A 100 9.41 18.33 -2.99
N PHE A 101 10.15 17.47 -3.70
CA PHE A 101 10.67 16.22 -3.15
C PHE A 101 11.56 16.41 -1.90
N PRO A 102 12.54 17.34 -1.88
CA PRO A 102 13.36 17.55 -0.69
C PRO A 102 12.57 18.00 0.54
N SER A 103 11.49 18.78 0.37
CA SER A 103 10.64 19.21 1.49
C SER A 103 9.72 18.09 1.97
N ARG A 104 9.14 17.30 1.05
CA ARG A 104 8.35 16.10 1.39
C ARG A 104 9.19 15.03 2.09
N LEU A 105 10.43 14.83 1.66
CA LEU A 105 11.35 13.90 2.31
C LEU A 105 11.61 14.30 3.77
N LYS A 106 11.88 15.59 4.02
CA LYS A 106 12.04 16.10 5.40
C LYS A 106 10.77 15.94 6.23
N GLU A 107 9.61 16.19 5.66
CA GLU A 107 8.32 15.99 6.34
C GLU A 107 8.12 14.52 6.75
N VAL A 108 8.33 13.58 5.81
CA VAL A 108 8.17 12.14 6.09
C VAL A 108 9.14 11.71 7.17
N ILE A 109 10.43 12.10 7.09
CA ILE A 109 11.44 11.81 8.12
C ILE A 109 10.99 12.30 9.50
N ALA A 110 10.51 13.55 9.59
CA ALA A 110 10.06 14.13 10.86
C ALA A 110 8.85 13.37 11.44
N ARG A 111 7.87 13.02 10.59
CA ARG A 111 6.68 12.28 11.00
C ARG A 111 6.96 10.81 11.33
N SER A 112 8.03 10.24 10.77
CA SER A 112 8.45 8.85 10.99
C SER A 112 9.60 8.71 11.99
N ALA A 113 9.85 9.75 12.80
CA ALA A 113 10.84 9.70 13.87
C ALA A 113 10.58 8.52 14.82
N GLU A 114 11.64 7.98 15.41
CA GLU A 114 11.55 6.84 16.33
C GLU A 114 10.55 7.12 17.46
N GLY A 115 9.78 6.11 17.85
CA GLY A 115 8.73 6.22 18.86
C GLY A 115 7.37 6.73 18.35
N THR A 116 7.29 7.22 17.11
CA THR A 116 6.02 7.64 16.51
C THR A 116 5.16 6.45 16.06
N GLN A 117 3.84 6.66 15.93
CA GLN A 117 2.94 5.66 15.34
C GLN A 117 3.34 5.32 13.90
N PHE A 118 3.78 6.32 13.12
CA PHE A 118 4.20 6.09 11.75
C PHE A 118 5.43 5.19 11.69
N HIS A 119 6.43 5.44 12.54
CA HIS A 119 7.62 4.59 12.66
C HIS A 119 7.26 3.12 12.95
N ASN A 120 6.33 2.88 13.87
CA ASN A 120 5.84 1.53 14.16
C ASN A 120 5.19 0.86 12.93
N LYS A 121 4.48 1.63 12.10
CA LYS A 121 3.91 1.11 10.84
C LYS A 121 5.01 0.79 9.81
N LEU A 122 6.11 1.55 9.77
CA LEU A 122 7.28 1.24 8.92
C LEU A 122 7.97 -0.05 9.35
N ILE A 123 8.18 -0.24 10.65
CA ILE A 123 8.77 -1.48 11.21
C ILE A 123 7.89 -2.67 10.83
N LYS A 124 6.57 -2.57 11.04
CA LYS A 124 5.65 -3.66 10.67
C LYS A 124 5.63 -3.96 9.17
N THR A 125 5.78 -2.95 8.31
CA THR A 125 5.95 -3.18 6.87
C THR A 125 7.20 -4.01 6.61
N TRP A 126 8.34 -3.66 7.23
CA TRP A 126 9.57 -4.43 7.13
C TRP A 126 9.40 -5.88 7.63
N GLU A 127 8.75 -6.08 8.78
CA GLU A 127 8.45 -7.41 9.34
C GLU A 127 7.57 -8.27 8.41
N LYS A 128 6.70 -7.67 7.60
CA LYS A 128 5.87 -8.40 6.62
C LYS A 128 6.59 -8.63 5.30
N CYS A 129 7.49 -7.72 4.95
CA CYS A 129 8.27 -7.77 3.73
C CYS A 129 9.45 -8.75 3.79
N LEU A 130 9.50 -9.67 4.77
CA LEU A 130 10.54 -10.69 5.02
C LEU A 130 10.90 -11.56 3.78
N SER A 131 11.49 -10.95 2.75
CA SER A 131 12.67 -11.49 2.09
C SER A 131 13.80 -11.37 3.12
N ALA A 132 14.30 -12.52 3.56
CA ALA A 132 15.09 -12.72 4.77
C ALA A 132 16.51 -12.09 4.79
N SER A 133 16.77 -10.97 4.11
CA SER A 133 18.13 -10.42 3.95
C SER A 133 18.26 -8.90 4.13
N GLN A 134 17.17 -8.13 4.18
CA GLN A 134 17.27 -6.67 4.22
C GLN A 134 17.35 -6.13 5.66
N ALA A 135 18.40 -5.37 5.96
CA ALA A 135 18.55 -4.68 7.24
C ALA A 135 17.42 -3.66 7.46
N LEU A 136 16.95 -3.54 8.71
CA LEU A 136 15.87 -2.62 9.07
C LEU A 136 16.18 -1.17 8.62
N ALA A 137 17.38 -0.68 8.89
CA ALA A 137 17.78 0.69 8.52
C ALA A 137 17.61 0.98 7.02
N SER A 138 18.11 0.08 6.16
CA SER A 138 17.94 0.15 4.70
C SER A 138 16.46 0.12 4.30
N SER A 139 15.65 -0.72 4.96
CA SER A 139 14.22 -0.79 4.69
C SER A 139 13.47 0.48 5.08
N LEU A 140 13.83 1.10 6.20
CA LEU A 140 13.25 2.36 6.62
C LEU A 140 13.60 3.48 5.63
N GLN A 141 14.86 3.56 5.18
CA GLN A 141 15.28 4.54 4.17
C GLN A 141 14.53 4.37 2.84
N TYR A 142 14.40 3.12 2.37
CA TYR A 142 13.61 2.79 1.19
C TYR A 142 12.16 3.27 1.32
N GLN A 143 11.49 2.91 2.42
CA GLN A 143 10.09 3.26 2.64
C GLN A 143 9.89 4.78 2.76
N ILE A 144 10.77 5.47 3.50
CA ILE A 144 10.69 6.92 3.69
C ILE A 144 10.82 7.66 2.35
N GLU A 145 11.77 7.25 1.51
CA GLU A 145 11.96 7.83 0.19
C GLU A 145 10.78 7.55 -0.75
N GLU A 146 10.31 6.31 -0.77
CA GLU A 146 9.12 5.91 -1.52
C GLU A 146 7.92 6.80 -1.15
N TYR A 147 7.67 6.96 0.15
CA TYR A 147 6.53 7.70 0.66
C TYR A 147 6.63 9.20 0.38
N ALA A 148 7.84 9.76 0.43
CA ALA A 148 8.08 11.13 0.01
C ALA A 148 7.81 11.32 -1.50
N ALA A 149 8.23 10.37 -2.33
CA ALA A 149 7.98 10.42 -3.77
C ALA A 149 6.49 10.32 -4.09
N ILE A 150 5.73 9.45 -3.41
CA ILE A 150 4.27 9.35 -3.57
C ILE A 150 3.56 10.68 -3.29
N LEU A 151 4.03 11.47 -2.32
CA LEU A 151 3.49 12.81 -2.02
C LEU A 151 3.81 13.86 -3.09
N CYS A 152 4.71 13.53 -4.03
CA CYS A 152 5.08 14.36 -5.18
C CYS A 152 4.48 13.86 -6.49
N MET A 153 3.70 12.77 -6.50
CA MET A 153 3.07 12.20 -7.69
C MET A 153 1.72 12.84 -7.99
N ASP A 154 1.62 14.17 -7.92
CA ASP A 154 0.36 14.90 -8.11
C ASP A 154 -0.11 14.93 -9.57
N GLU A 155 0.79 14.64 -10.52
CA GLU A 155 0.50 14.45 -11.94
C GLU A 155 -0.22 13.11 -12.23
N PHE A 156 -0.20 12.17 -11.28
CA PHE A 156 -0.83 10.86 -11.40
C PHE A 156 -2.15 10.80 -10.63
N ASP A 157 -3.20 10.29 -11.28
CA ASP A 157 -4.50 10.08 -10.62
C ASP A 157 -4.59 8.67 -10.00
N HIS A 158 -3.84 7.71 -10.53
CA HIS A 158 -3.86 6.32 -10.09
C HIS A 158 -2.48 5.69 -10.01
N LEU A 159 -2.28 4.88 -8.97
CA LEU A 159 -1.12 4.02 -8.81
C LEU A 159 -1.60 2.58 -8.78
N PHE A 160 -1.12 1.78 -9.72
CA PHE A 160 -1.41 0.36 -9.80
C PHE A 160 -0.23 -0.45 -9.27
N TYR A 161 -0.47 -1.44 -8.41
CA TYR A 161 0.59 -2.28 -7.87
C TYR A 161 0.13 -3.72 -7.61
N PRO A 162 0.94 -4.76 -7.88
CA PRO A 162 0.54 -6.16 -7.74
C PRO A 162 0.61 -6.72 -6.31
N LYS A 163 0.76 -5.86 -5.29
CA LYS A 163 0.56 -6.19 -3.88
C LYS A 163 -0.47 -5.27 -3.26
N ARG A 164 -1.03 -5.71 -2.13
CA ARG A 164 -1.85 -4.84 -1.29
C ARG A 164 -0.98 -3.72 -0.70
N ILE A 165 -1.62 -2.60 -0.42
CA ILE A 165 -0.99 -1.47 0.26
C ILE A 165 -0.40 -1.92 1.59
N THR A 166 0.83 -1.49 1.87
CA THR A 166 1.54 -1.82 3.12
C THR A 166 1.03 -0.97 4.27
N ASN A 167 1.32 -1.38 5.51
CA ASN A 167 0.93 -0.65 6.71
C ASN A 167 1.44 0.80 6.69
N GLY A 168 2.70 1.00 6.31
CA GLY A 168 3.33 2.32 6.22
C GLY A 168 2.66 3.18 5.14
N MET A 169 2.43 2.63 3.95
CA MET A 169 1.77 3.36 2.86
C MET A 169 0.31 3.69 3.21
N ALA A 170 -0.42 2.77 3.84
CA ALA A 170 -1.79 3.03 4.31
C ALA A 170 -1.82 4.17 5.33
N TYR A 171 -0.84 4.21 6.24
CA TYR A 171 -0.70 5.33 7.18
C TYR A 171 -0.44 6.65 6.45
N LEU A 172 0.50 6.68 5.50
CA LEU A 172 0.78 7.86 4.66
C LEU A 172 -0.50 8.39 3.99
N TYR A 173 -1.30 7.50 3.40
CA TYR A 173 -2.52 7.88 2.68
C TYR A 173 -3.58 8.54 3.58
N ASN A 174 -3.67 8.13 4.84
CA ASN A 174 -4.70 8.59 5.77
C ASN A 174 -4.28 9.79 6.63
N PHE A 175 -2.99 9.91 6.95
CA PHE A 175 -2.52 10.84 8.00
C PHE A 175 -1.52 11.90 7.53
N VAL A 176 -1.08 11.85 6.26
CA VAL A 176 -0.18 12.85 5.70
C VAL A 176 -0.90 13.60 4.58
N ASP A 177 -0.96 14.92 4.69
CA ASP A 177 -1.67 15.77 3.74
C ASP A 177 -0.96 15.86 2.39
N GLY A 178 -1.74 16.09 1.32
CA GLY A 178 -1.25 16.25 -0.06
C GLY A 178 -2.03 15.40 -1.06
N LYS A 179 -2.04 15.79 -2.34
CA LYS A 179 -2.57 14.95 -3.41
C LYS A 179 -1.69 13.69 -3.52
N LYS A 180 -2.33 12.53 -3.60
CA LYS A 180 -1.71 11.23 -3.79
C LYS A 180 -2.52 10.48 -4.86
N PRO A 181 -1.89 9.71 -5.76
CA PRO A 181 -2.63 8.88 -6.70
C PRO A 181 -3.49 7.86 -5.95
N LYS A 182 -4.68 7.52 -6.44
CA LYS A 182 -5.52 6.46 -5.86
C LYS A 182 -4.82 5.11 -6.03
N TYR A 183 -4.60 4.39 -4.94
CA TYR A 183 -3.95 3.08 -4.96
C TYR A 183 -4.90 1.98 -5.44
N HIS A 184 -4.46 1.17 -6.40
CA HIS A 184 -5.19 0.03 -6.95
C HIS A 184 -4.36 -1.24 -6.86
N TYR A 185 -4.91 -2.25 -6.19
CA TYR A 185 -4.30 -3.58 -6.13
C TYR A 185 -4.61 -4.38 -7.40
N ILE A 186 -3.57 -4.80 -8.11
CA ILE A 186 -3.67 -5.73 -9.23
C ILE A 186 -3.58 -7.16 -8.70
N ARG A 187 -4.64 -7.95 -8.92
CA ARG A 187 -4.58 -9.39 -8.64
C ARG A 187 -4.00 -10.12 -9.83
N VAL A 188 -2.84 -10.75 -9.66
CA VAL A 188 -2.24 -11.67 -10.65
C VAL A 188 -2.49 -13.10 -10.21
N SER A 189 -3.14 -13.90 -11.06
CA SER A 189 -3.46 -15.30 -10.78
C SER A 189 -2.92 -16.20 -11.89
N GLU A 190 -2.49 -17.41 -11.53
CA GLU A 190 -2.10 -18.44 -12.49
C GLU A 190 -3.36 -19.11 -13.07
N VAL A 191 -3.40 -19.25 -14.39
CA VAL A 191 -4.43 -20.02 -15.08
C VAL A 191 -4.10 -21.49 -14.86
N LYS A 192 -4.83 -22.14 -13.97
CA LYS A 192 -4.78 -23.59 -13.86
C LYS A 192 -5.52 -24.15 -15.06
N ASP A 193 -4.81 -24.85 -15.95
CA ASP A 193 -5.43 -25.64 -17.02
C ASP A 193 -6.46 -26.58 -16.40
N THR A 194 -7.72 -26.16 -16.44
CA THR A 194 -8.84 -27.01 -16.07
C THR A 194 -9.36 -27.58 -17.37
N GLN A 195 -8.73 -28.67 -17.82
CA GLN A 195 -9.38 -29.64 -18.71
C GLN A 195 -10.49 -30.39 -17.94
N TRP A 196 -11.45 -29.64 -17.37
CA TRP A 196 -12.67 -30.18 -16.80
C TRP A 196 -13.76 -29.12 -16.88
N ALA A 197 -14.39 -29.05 -18.07
CA ALA A 197 -15.80 -28.72 -18.31
C ALA A 197 -15.98 -28.15 -19.73
N THR A 198 -15.69 -28.96 -20.76
CA THR A 198 -16.53 -28.90 -21.95
C THR A 198 -17.92 -29.43 -21.54
N GLY A 199 -18.90 -28.53 -21.49
CA GLY A 199 -20.30 -28.92 -21.43
C GLY A 199 -21.14 -28.12 -20.44
N THR A 200 -21.50 -26.89 -20.79
CA THR A 200 -22.91 -26.58 -21.11
C THR A 200 -23.00 -25.17 -21.69
N SER A 201 -23.46 -25.09 -22.94
CA SER A 201 -24.03 -23.88 -23.51
C SER A 201 -25.29 -23.53 -22.73
N ALA A 202 -25.33 -22.35 -22.11
CA ALA A 202 -26.58 -21.74 -21.67
C ALA A 202 -26.60 -20.30 -22.18
N GLN A 203 -27.29 -20.12 -23.30
CA GLN A 203 -27.84 -18.83 -23.68
C GLN A 203 -28.72 -18.32 -22.55
N GLY A 204 -28.37 -17.17 -21.99
CA GLY A 204 -29.20 -16.41 -21.07
C GLY A 204 -28.79 -14.95 -21.18
N GLN A 205 -29.66 -14.13 -21.77
CA GLN A 205 -29.48 -12.68 -21.82
C GLN A 205 -29.34 -12.09 -20.39
N PRO A 206 -28.58 -11.00 -20.21
CA PRO A 206 -28.43 -10.39 -18.90
C PRO A 206 -29.72 -9.65 -18.53
N GLN A 207 -30.52 -10.24 -17.64
CA GLN A 207 -31.52 -9.48 -16.90
C GLN A 207 -30.84 -8.74 -15.75
N ASP A 208 -31.25 -7.48 -15.57
CA ASP A 208 -30.87 -6.51 -14.56
C ASP A 208 -30.69 -7.07 -13.13
N ALA A 209 -29.50 -7.60 -12.81
CA ALA A 209 -29.15 -8.06 -11.47
C ALA A 209 -28.59 -6.94 -10.56
N ASN A 210 -28.60 -5.68 -11.02
CA ASN A 210 -27.75 -4.62 -10.45
C ASN A 210 -28.43 -3.70 -9.42
N LYS A 211 -29.35 -4.24 -8.62
CA LYS A 211 -29.81 -3.60 -7.37
C LYS A 211 -29.99 -4.64 -6.27
N LYS A 212 -28.92 -5.35 -5.89
CA LYS A 212 -28.89 -5.98 -4.57
C LYS A 212 -28.97 -4.88 -3.52
N ASP A 213 -30.02 -4.95 -2.69
CA ASP A 213 -30.33 -3.97 -1.64
C ASP A 213 -29.10 -3.72 -0.77
N ARG A 214 -28.49 -2.55 -0.93
CA ARG A 214 -27.25 -2.13 -0.26
C ARG A 214 -27.37 -2.17 1.28
N ARG A 215 -28.59 -2.18 1.82
CA ARG A 215 -28.84 -2.29 3.27
C ARG A 215 -28.37 -3.62 3.86
N HIS A 216 -28.46 -4.73 3.12
CA HIS A 216 -27.99 -6.03 3.60
C HIS A 216 -26.47 -6.12 3.72
N ILE A 217 -25.72 -5.37 2.89
CA ILE A 217 -24.26 -5.31 2.97
C ILE A 217 -23.83 -4.62 4.27
N HIS A 218 -24.53 -3.54 4.68
CA HIS A 218 -24.24 -2.86 5.95
C HIS A 218 -24.53 -3.73 7.17
N VAL A 219 -25.63 -4.51 7.15
CA VAL A 219 -25.95 -5.46 8.23
C VAL A 219 -24.95 -6.62 8.27
N ALA A 220 -24.55 -7.16 7.12
CA ALA A 220 -23.51 -8.20 7.05
C ALA A 220 -22.14 -7.67 7.50
N PHE A 221 -21.80 -6.41 7.20
CA PHE A 221 -20.56 -5.78 7.63
C PHE A 221 -20.55 -5.48 9.13
N ARG A 222 -21.67 -4.99 9.69
CA ARG A 222 -21.86 -4.85 11.13
C ARG A 222 -21.79 -6.21 11.83
N GLY A 223 -22.44 -7.22 11.29
CA GLY A 223 -22.34 -8.60 11.77
C GLY A 223 -20.89 -9.12 11.74
N LEU A 224 -20.14 -8.86 10.68
CA LEU A 224 -18.72 -9.21 10.58
C LEU A 224 -17.85 -8.50 11.64
N ILE A 225 -18.12 -7.23 11.95
CA ILE A 225 -17.40 -6.48 12.98
C ILE A 225 -17.77 -6.97 14.40
N GLU A 226 -19.06 -7.17 14.67
CA GLU A 226 -19.53 -7.70 15.95
C GLU A 226 -18.99 -9.13 16.18
N HIS A 227 -18.96 -9.96 15.14
CA HIS A 227 -18.38 -11.30 15.22
C HIS A 227 -16.85 -11.25 15.28
N ALA A 228 -16.20 -10.24 14.70
CA ALA A 228 -14.76 -10.02 14.87
C ALA A 228 -14.41 -9.70 16.33
N GLU A 229 -15.21 -8.90 17.03
CA GLU A 229 -15.04 -8.63 18.46
C GLU A 229 -15.21 -9.92 19.29
N ILE A 230 -16.22 -10.74 18.97
CA ILE A 230 -16.41 -12.05 19.59
C ILE A 230 -15.23 -12.98 19.30
N LEU A 231 -14.75 -13.05 18.06
CA LEU A 231 -13.60 -13.87 17.65
C LEU A 231 -12.28 -13.42 18.33
N LEU A 232 -12.10 -12.11 18.51
CA LEU A 232 -10.95 -11.52 19.18
C LEU A 232 -11.02 -11.69 20.71
N SER A 233 -12.22 -11.73 21.28
CA SER A 233 -12.45 -12.03 22.69
C SER A 233 -12.39 -13.54 23.00
N SER A 234 -12.60 -14.41 22.01
CA SER A 234 -12.65 -15.86 22.21
C SER A 234 -11.29 -16.47 22.60
N GLY A 235 -11.28 -17.51 23.42
CA GLY A 235 -10.04 -18.24 23.76
C GLY A 235 -9.49 -19.11 22.61
N GLU A 236 -10.19 -19.18 21.48
CA GLU A 236 -9.92 -20.14 20.41
C GLU A 236 -8.75 -19.72 19.50
N LEU A 237 -8.48 -18.42 19.43
CA LEU A 237 -7.35 -17.87 18.68
C LEU A 237 -6.18 -17.56 19.60
N SER A 238 -4.97 -17.92 19.18
CA SER A 238 -3.76 -17.46 19.86
C SER A 238 -3.68 -15.93 19.86
N HIS A 239 -3.03 -15.35 20.87
CA HIS A 239 -2.79 -13.90 20.96
C HIS A 239 -2.14 -13.35 19.67
N LYS A 240 -1.24 -14.12 19.06
CA LYS A 240 -0.60 -13.78 17.79
C LYS A 240 -1.60 -13.75 16.62
N ALA A 241 -2.47 -14.75 16.50
CA ALA A 241 -3.48 -14.81 15.44
C ALA A 241 -4.51 -13.66 15.56
N LYS A 242 -4.91 -13.32 16.79
CA LYS A 242 -5.77 -12.16 17.07
C LYS A 242 -5.10 -10.85 16.65
N GLY A 243 -3.83 -10.68 16.99
CA GLY A 243 -3.04 -9.50 16.58
C GLY A 243 -2.98 -9.35 15.06
N VAL A 244 -2.71 -10.44 14.33
CA VAL A 244 -2.69 -10.45 12.86
C VAL A 244 -4.06 -10.11 12.28
N PHE A 245 -5.14 -10.69 12.80
CA PHE A 245 -6.49 -10.42 12.32
C PHE A 245 -6.89 -8.95 12.52
N ALA A 246 -6.67 -8.41 13.73
CA ALA A 246 -6.97 -7.02 14.04
C ALA A 246 -6.18 -6.06 13.14
N GLU A 247 -4.92 -6.38 12.88
CA GLU A 247 -4.06 -5.59 11.99
C GLU A 247 -4.53 -5.64 10.53
N GLU A 248 -4.89 -6.81 10.00
CA GLU A 248 -5.42 -6.92 8.63
C GLU A 248 -6.77 -6.21 8.49
N LEU A 249 -7.62 -6.24 9.52
CA LEU A 249 -8.86 -5.48 9.56
C LEU A 249 -8.59 -3.97 9.55
N GLU A 250 -7.68 -3.49 10.40
CA GLU A 250 -7.25 -2.08 10.42
C GLU A 250 -6.73 -1.65 9.05
N ASN A 251 -5.90 -2.48 8.40
CA ASN A 251 -5.37 -2.21 7.07
C ASN A 251 -6.45 -2.11 6.01
N VAL A 252 -7.42 -3.02 5.99
CA VAL A 252 -8.55 -2.97 5.05
C VAL A 252 -9.34 -1.67 5.27
N LEU A 253 -9.63 -1.33 6.52
CA LEU A 253 -10.38 -0.11 6.85
C LEU A 253 -9.61 1.16 6.47
N MET A 254 -8.29 1.22 6.74
CA MET A 254 -7.42 2.32 6.31
C MET A 254 -7.34 2.43 4.78
N SER A 255 -7.25 1.30 4.07
CA SER A 255 -7.17 1.25 2.60
C SER A 255 -8.42 1.81 1.93
N HIS A 256 -9.57 1.73 2.61
CA HIS A 256 -10.85 2.26 2.14
C HIS A 256 -11.20 3.63 2.75
N GLY A 257 -10.29 4.27 3.49
CA GLY A 257 -10.51 5.58 4.11
C GLY A 257 -11.56 5.57 5.24
N LEU A 258 -11.92 4.39 5.76
CA LEU A 258 -12.98 4.21 6.76
C LEU A 258 -12.51 4.50 8.19
N LEU A 259 -11.19 4.63 8.39
CA LEU A 259 -10.60 5.11 9.64
C LEU A 259 -10.24 6.62 9.59
N GLY A 260 -10.58 7.29 8.47
CA GLY A 260 -10.31 8.69 8.23
C GLY A 260 -11.52 9.60 8.48
N GLN A 261 -11.94 9.71 9.75
CA GLN A 261 -12.57 10.93 10.26
C GLN A 261 -12.04 11.15 11.67
N LYS A 262 -11.44 12.32 11.89
CA LYS A 262 -11.22 12.85 13.24
C LYS A 262 -12.57 12.78 13.96
N ALA A 263 -12.73 11.84 14.87
CA ALA A 263 -13.50 12.14 16.05
C ALA A 263 -12.82 13.38 16.62
N ASN A 264 -13.53 14.52 16.58
CA ASN A 264 -13.27 15.63 17.47
C ASN A 264 -13.33 15.07 18.90
N ARG A 265 -12.24 14.47 19.35
CA ARG A 265 -11.86 14.57 20.75
C ARG A 265 -11.36 16.00 20.85
N THR A 266 -12.28 16.88 21.25
CA THR A 266 -11.92 17.98 22.12
C THR A 266 -10.92 17.42 23.12
N GLU A 267 -9.66 17.84 23.00
CA GLU A 267 -8.74 17.75 24.12
C GLU A 267 -9.40 18.55 25.23
N GLU A 268 -10.08 17.87 26.15
CA GLU A 268 -10.30 18.46 27.45
C GLU A 268 -8.90 18.71 28.01
N PRO A 269 -8.58 19.95 28.40
CA PRO A 269 -7.33 20.21 29.10
C PRO A 269 -7.34 19.32 30.33
N TRP A 270 -6.24 18.57 30.52
CA TRP A 270 -5.94 17.89 31.77
C TRP A 270 -6.13 18.90 32.91
N GLN A 271 -7.26 18.81 33.61
CA GLN A 271 -7.37 19.36 34.93
C GLN A 271 -6.59 18.41 35.82
N GLU A 272 -5.47 18.88 36.38
CA GLU A 272 -4.85 18.23 37.51
C GLU A 272 -5.94 18.03 38.57
N GLU A 273 -6.37 16.78 38.77
CA GLU A 273 -7.18 16.44 39.93
C GLU A 273 -6.37 16.81 41.17
N ALA A 274 -6.85 17.81 41.90
CA ALA A 274 -6.32 18.13 43.22
C ALA A 274 -6.36 16.84 44.06
N PRO A 275 -5.27 16.49 44.77
CA PRO A 275 -5.25 15.29 45.58
C PRO A 275 -6.39 15.35 46.61
N PRO A 276 -7.03 14.21 46.92
CA PRO A 276 -8.13 14.16 47.87
C PRO A 276 -7.69 14.75 49.23
N PRO A 277 -8.57 15.52 49.89
CA PRO A 277 -8.22 16.17 51.14
C PRO A 277 -7.86 15.12 52.20
N GLY A 278 -6.60 15.11 52.63
CA GLY A 278 -6.12 14.24 53.70
C GLY A 278 -4.77 13.56 53.49
N GLN A 279 -4.13 13.67 52.32
CA GLN A 279 -2.79 13.12 52.10
C GLN A 279 -1.72 14.21 52.19
N SER A 280 -1.15 14.36 53.38
CA SER A 280 0.06 15.15 53.64
C SER A 280 1.23 14.59 52.83
N ALA A 281 1.81 15.40 51.95
CA ALA A 281 3.07 15.08 51.28
C ALA A 281 4.19 14.94 52.32
N ALA A 282 4.85 13.79 52.36
CA ALA A 282 6.05 13.58 53.16
C ALA A 282 7.22 14.41 52.57
N PRO A 283 8.12 14.98 53.40
CA PRO A 283 9.23 15.76 52.89
C PRO A 283 10.25 14.86 52.18
N ARG A 284 10.69 15.30 50.99
CA ARG A 284 11.79 14.70 50.24
C ARG A 284 13.10 14.95 50.99
N GLU A 285 13.78 13.89 51.42
CA GLU A 285 15.19 13.95 51.83
C GLU A 285 16.07 14.26 50.62
N GLU A 286 16.86 15.32 50.74
CA GLU A 286 17.97 15.63 49.84
C GLU A 286 19.09 14.61 50.06
N ILE A 287 19.39 13.79 49.06
CA ILE A 287 20.62 13.00 49.02
C ILE A 287 21.72 13.90 48.45
N ARG A 288 22.73 14.17 49.28
CA ARG A 288 24.05 14.70 48.87
C ARG A 288 24.92 13.60 48.31
#